data_AF-A0A956B402-F1
#
_entry.id   AF-A0A956B402-F1
#
_cell.length_a   1.000
_cell.length_b   1.000
_cell.length_c   1.000
_cell.angle_alpha   90.00
_cell.angle_beta   90.00
_cell.angle_gamma   90.00
#
_symmetry.space_group_name_H-M   'P 1'
#
loop_
_entity.id
_entity.type
_entity.pdbx_description
1 polymer ?
#
loop_
_entity_poly.entity_id
_entity_poly.type
_entity_poly.pdbx_seq_one_letter_code
_entity_poly.pdbx_strand_id
1 'polypeptide(L)'
;MTRPCQPGPLVQPAPGGGVLDQAGAPLLVVPDAEAMAPFLMTVVSDADLWMYVSSTGGLTCGRGRAERCLFPYETDDRLHEAGGRVGPFTLLRVRCSDGAPKLWQPLAPEPGPEVRRRLYKNALGTRLVFEEVNPDCALTFRYQWAASTEHGFVRTAELTVAADAAGPVTVEVLDGLLALMPAGVDLTTQQRASALVNAYRRAAVDGVVVSRRSLRELLNHRGPLAARAPQLPVAGSIREYAAGSTRQVRCRSGPSTSPSAEYQNASPETETCLARR
;
A
#
# COMPACT_ATOMS: atom_id res chain seq x y z
N MET A 1 -4.89 -5.65 36.70
CA MET A 1 -4.00 -4.52 36.41
C MET A 1 -3.12 -4.90 35.23
N THR A 2 -3.55 -4.57 34.02
CA THR A 2 -2.78 -4.78 32.78
C THR A 2 -1.68 -3.74 32.72
N ARG A 3 -0.42 -4.18 32.63
CA ARG A 3 0.73 -3.28 32.43
C ARG A 3 0.53 -2.53 31.11
N PRO A 4 0.75 -1.21 31.06
CA PRO A 4 0.81 -0.48 29.80
C PRO A 4 1.96 -1.06 28.96
N CYS A 5 1.65 -1.50 27.74
CA CYS A 5 2.64 -1.96 26.78
C CYS A 5 3.53 -0.77 26.43
N GLN A 6 4.75 -0.72 26.99
CA GLN A 6 5.70 0.31 26.59
C GLN A 6 6.22 -0.03 25.19
N PRO A 7 6.19 0.92 24.24
CA PRO A 7 6.81 0.70 22.94
C PRO A 7 8.29 0.37 23.15
N GLY A 8 8.74 -0.75 22.57
CA GLY A 8 10.15 -1.12 22.59
C GLY A 8 11.03 0.00 21.99
N PRO A 9 12.30 0.10 22.39
CA PRO A 9 13.19 1.13 21.86
C PRO A 9 13.32 1.01 20.33
N LEU A 10 13.38 2.14 19.62
CA LEU A 10 13.74 2.15 18.20
C LEU A 10 15.14 1.57 18.06
N VAL A 11 15.24 0.40 17.44
CA VAL A 11 16.53 -0.27 17.23
C VAL A 11 17.09 0.20 15.90
N GLN A 12 18.29 0.78 15.93
CA GLN A 12 19.06 0.91 14.71
C GLN A 12 19.56 -0.48 14.31
N PRO A 13 19.41 -0.89 13.05
CA PRO A 13 19.96 -2.16 12.64
C PRO A 13 21.48 -2.18 12.83
N ALA A 14 22.00 -3.33 13.26
CA ALA A 14 23.45 -3.51 13.45
C ALA A 14 24.22 -3.17 12.16
N PRO A 15 25.42 -2.55 12.27
CA PRO A 15 26.25 -2.24 11.12
C PRO A 15 26.69 -3.55 10.46
N GLY A 16 26.07 -3.87 9.31
CA GLY A 16 26.36 -5.08 8.52
C GLY A 16 25.17 -6.01 8.25
N GLY A 17 23.98 -5.77 8.82
CA GLY A 17 22.81 -6.65 8.64
C GLY A 17 21.45 -5.96 8.66
N GLY A 18 21.42 -4.64 8.54
CA GLY A 18 20.19 -3.87 8.57
C GLY A 18 19.35 -3.95 7.31
N VAL A 19 18.02 -3.81 7.48
CA VAL A 19 17.15 -3.53 6.34
C VAL A 19 17.51 -2.14 5.82
N LEU A 20 18.05 -2.11 4.62
CA LEU A 20 18.35 -0.89 3.90
C LEU A 20 17.16 -0.52 3.03
N ASP A 21 16.99 0.79 2.80
CA ASP A 21 16.11 1.25 1.75
C ASP A 21 16.72 1.03 0.36
N GLN A 22 15.97 1.36 -0.69
CA GLN A 22 16.43 1.21 -2.07
C GLN A 22 17.67 2.07 -2.42
N ALA A 23 18.00 3.07 -1.60
CA ALA A 23 19.20 3.90 -1.76
C ALA A 23 20.37 3.41 -0.89
N GLY A 24 20.23 2.27 -0.21
CA GLY A 24 21.25 1.71 0.68
C GLY A 24 21.31 2.38 2.05
N ALA A 25 20.35 3.24 2.41
CA ALA A 25 20.33 3.90 3.71
C ALA A 25 19.65 3.02 4.78
N PRO A 26 20.14 3.03 6.03
CA PRO A 26 19.57 2.21 7.10
C PRO A 26 18.16 2.68 7.47
N LEU A 27 17.26 1.73 7.70
CA LEU A 27 15.93 1.98 8.24
C LEU A 27 15.90 1.71 9.75
N LEU A 28 15.23 2.58 10.50
CA LEU A 28 14.81 2.30 11.87
C LEU A 28 13.71 1.25 11.85
N VAL A 29 13.70 0.33 12.81
CA VAL A 29 12.70 -0.73 12.90
C VAL A 29 11.91 -0.68 14.20
N VAL A 30 10.60 -0.89 14.09
CA VAL A 30 9.70 -1.24 15.19
C VAL A 30 9.33 -2.72 15.00
N PRO A 31 9.94 -3.65 15.75
CA PRO A 31 9.58 -5.06 15.71
C PRO A 31 8.25 -5.31 16.46
N ASP A 32 7.63 -6.44 16.16
CA ASP A 32 6.42 -6.95 16.83
C ASP A 32 5.30 -5.88 16.90
N ALA A 33 5.11 -5.15 15.80
CA ALA A 33 4.20 -4.02 15.73
C ALA A 33 2.73 -4.43 15.99
N GLU A 34 2.39 -5.70 15.76
CA GLU A 34 1.10 -6.31 16.09
C GLU A 34 0.82 -6.38 17.60
N ALA A 35 1.85 -6.37 18.45
CA ALA A 35 1.73 -6.45 19.90
C ALA A 35 1.62 -5.06 20.58
N MET A 36 1.64 -3.99 19.78
CA MET A 36 1.61 -2.61 20.25
C MET A 36 0.21 -2.02 20.06
N ALA A 37 -0.17 -1.10 20.95
CA ALA A 37 -1.34 -0.25 20.69
C ALA A 37 -1.11 0.54 19.38
N PRO A 38 -2.15 0.76 18.55
CA PRO A 38 -2.03 1.59 17.36
C PRO A 38 -1.43 2.95 17.67
N PHE A 39 -0.53 3.42 16.79
CA PHE A 39 0.11 4.72 16.94
C PHE A 39 0.23 5.41 15.58
N LEU A 40 0.25 6.74 15.60
CA LEU A 40 0.26 7.56 14.39
C LEU A 40 1.70 7.86 13.95
N MET A 41 1.92 7.79 12.64
CA MET A 41 3.16 8.18 11.98
C MET A 41 2.86 9.18 10.87
N THR A 42 3.87 9.94 10.46
CA THR A 42 3.78 10.81 9.28
C THR A 42 4.84 10.44 8.25
N VAL A 43 4.52 10.50 6.96
CA VAL A 43 5.53 10.47 5.89
C VAL A 43 5.69 11.88 5.37
N VAL A 44 6.90 12.43 5.52
CA VAL A 44 7.22 13.80 5.11
C VAL A 44 7.72 13.83 3.68
N SER A 45 7.62 14.99 3.05
CA SER A 45 8.12 15.27 1.72
C SER A 45 8.80 16.64 1.70
N ASP A 46 9.77 16.80 0.82
CA ASP A 46 10.36 18.08 0.40
C ASP A 46 9.43 18.90 -0.54
N ALA A 47 8.33 18.30 -0.99
CA ALA A 47 7.24 18.94 -1.71
C ALA A 47 6.04 19.25 -0.79
N ASP A 48 4.89 19.57 -1.39
CA ASP A 48 3.63 19.84 -0.70
C ASP A 48 2.81 18.56 -0.38
N LEU A 49 3.45 17.40 -0.28
CA LEU A 49 2.79 16.13 0.06
C LEU A 49 2.72 15.93 1.57
N TRP A 50 1.57 15.46 2.06
CA TRP A 50 1.37 15.12 3.46
C TRP A 50 0.71 13.73 3.58
N MET A 51 1.15 12.95 4.55
CA MET A 51 0.55 11.65 4.90
C MET A 51 0.56 11.47 6.41
N TYR A 52 -0.59 11.09 6.94
CA TYR A 52 -0.77 10.59 8.31
C TYR A 52 -1.24 9.16 8.23
N VAL A 53 -0.52 8.26 8.88
CA VAL A 53 -0.70 6.81 8.73
C VAL A 53 -0.56 6.13 10.08
N SER A 54 -1.55 5.32 10.42
CA SER A 54 -1.54 4.45 11.59
C SER A 54 -0.57 3.29 11.40
N SER A 55 0.01 2.78 12.49
CA SER A 55 0.72 1.50 12.52
C SER A 55 -0.13 0.31 12.06
N THR A 56 -1.46 0.44 12.05
CA THR A 56 -2.41 -0.53 11.48
C THR A 56 -2.55 -0.45 9.95
N GLY A 57 -1.87 0.51 9.30
CA GLY A 57 -1.90 0.70 7.84
C GLY A 57 -3.04 1.61 7.33
N GLY A 58 -4.02 1.94 8.18
CA GLY A 58 -5.03 2.96 7.87
C GLY A 58 -4.37 4.34 7.72
N LEU A 59 -4.74 5.10 6.67
CA LEU A 59 -4.10 6.38 6.40
C LEU A 59 -5.04 7.43 5.80
N THR A 60 -4.59 8.67 5.91
CA THR A 60 -5.00 9.78 5.07
C THR A 60 -3.76 10.42 4.45
N CYS A 61 -3.84 10.84 3.20
CA CYS A 61 -2.76 11.57 2.55
C CYS A 61 -3.29 12.49 1.46
N GLY A 62 -2.48 13.44 1.02
CA GLY A 62 -2.85 14.36 -0.05
C GLY A 62 -1.75 15.34 -0.39
N ARG A 63 -2.12 16.36 -1.16
CA ARG A 63 -1.20 17.40 -1.67
C ARG A 63 -1.73 18.80 -1.37
N GLY A 64 -0.90 19.65 -0.78
CA GLY A 64 -1.20 21.01 -0.37
C GLY A 64 -2.16 21.05 0.83
N ARG A 65 -3.46 20.94 0.56
CA ARG A 65 -4.54 21.12 1.56
C ARG A 65 -5.39 19.86 1.74
N ALA A 66 -6.08 19.75 2.87
CA ALA A 66 -6.88 18.58 3.25
C ALA A 66 -8.01 18.25 2.25
N GLU A 67 -8.57 19.24 1.55
CA GLU A 67 -9.59 19.03 0.50
C GLU A 67 -9.05 18.33 -0.76
N ARG A 68 -7.72 18.21 -0.88
CA ARG A 68 -7.05 17.47 -1.95
C ARG A 68 -6.47 16.15 -1.39
N CYS A 69 -7.22 15.51 -0.50
CA CYS A 69 -6.89 14.21 0.05
C CYS A 69 -7.14 13.09 -0.97
N LEU A 70 -6.25 12.11 -1.01
CA LEU A 70 -6.36 10.86 -1.77
C LEU A 70 -7.21 9.83 -1.04
N PHE A 71 -7.18 9.86 0.30
CA PHE A 71 -8.02 9.05 1.19
C PHE A 71 -8.77 9.99 2.16
N PRO A 72 -9.95 9.62 2.68
CA PRO A 72 -10.74 10.46 3.57
C PRO A 72 -9.88 11.09 4.68
N TYR A 73 -10.09 12.39 4.94
CA TYR A 73 -9.33 13.11 5.96
C TYR A 73 -10.07 12.99 7.30
N GLU A 74 -9.62 12.05 8.11
CA GLU A 74 -10.23 11.66 9.36
C GLU A 74 -9.28 11.89 10.54
N THR A 75 -9.86 11.89 11.74
CA THR A 75 -9.11 11.94 13.00
C THR A 75 -8.32 10.64 13.22
N ASP A 76 -7.26 10.72 14.02
CA ASP A 76 -6.31 9.62 14.22
C ASP A 76 -6.94 8.37 14.84
N ASP A 77 -7.86 8.53 15.78
CA ASP A 77 -8.70 7.44 16.31
C ASP A 77 -9.40 6.64 15.20
N ARG A 78 -10.01 7.32 14.23
CA ARG A 78 -10.64 6.68 13.07
C ARG A 78 -9.62 6.05 12.13
N LEU A 79 -8.44 6.66 11.97
CA LEU A 79 -7.36 6.08 11.17
C LEU A 79 -6.83 4.78 11.79
N HIS A 80 -6.76 4.68 13.11
CA HIS A 80 -6.37 3.44 13.80
C HIS A 80 -7.32 2.29 13.48
N GLU A 81 -8.62 2.57 13.43
CA GLU A 81 -9.65 1.61 13.07
C GLU A 81 -9.72 1.37 11.54
N ALA A 82 -9.20 2.26 10.71
CA ALA A 82 -9.34 2.18 9.25
C ALA A 82 -8.45 1.12 8.57
N GLY A 83 -7.54 0.46 9.32
CA GLY A 83 -6.71 -0.63 8.81
C GLY A 83 -7.55 -1.68 8.06
N GLY A 84 -7.07 -2.12 6.89
CA GLY A 84 -7.78 -3.06 6.01
C GLY A 84 -9.06 -2.52 5.35
N ARG A 85 -9.49 -1.28 5.62
CA ARG A 85 -10.70 -0.64 5.06
C ARG A 85 -10.40 0.58 4.20
N VAL A 86 -9.37 1.35 4.56
CA VAL A 86 -8.90 2.54 3.84
C VAL A 86 -7.41 2.40 3.60
N GLY A 87 -6.95 2.62 2.37
CA GLY A 87 -5.54 2.49 2.01
C GLY A 87 -5.19 1.14 1.39
N PRO A 88 -3.97 0.61 1.61
CA PRO A 88 -3.52 -0.66 1.06
C PRO A 88 -4.44 -1.83 1.39
N PHE A 89 -4.66 -2.69 0.39
CA PHE A 89 -5.33 -3.97 0.55
C PHE A 89 -4.63 -5.02 -0.30
N THR A 90 -4.35 -6.17 0.32
CA THR A 90 -3.70 -7.30 -0.33
C THR A 90 -4.36 -8.58 0.14
N LEU A 91 -4.74 -9.45 -0.80
CA LEU A 91 -5.30 -10.77 -0.54
C LEU A 91 -4.58 -11.79 -1.42
N LEU A 92 -4.08 -12.85 -0.79
CA LEU A 92 -3.23 -13.85 -1.41
C LEU A 92 -3.89 -15.22 -1.26
N ARG A 93 -4.11 -15.90 -2.38
CA ARG A 93 -4.45 -17.33 -2.38
C ARG A 93 -3.17 -18.12 -2.64
N VAL A 94 -2.70 -18.78 -1.59
CA VAL A 94 -1.38 -19.45 -1.54
C VAL A 94 -1.57 -20.95 -1.63
N ARG A 95 -0.81 -21.61 -2.51
CA ARG A 95 -0.74 -23.06 -2.62
C ARG A 95 0.70 -23.52 -2.38
N CYS A 96 0.91 -24.19 -1.24
CA CYS A 96 2.17 -24.81 -0.87
C CYS A 96 2.05 -26.33 -1.10
N SER A 97 2.80 -26.89 -2.06
CA SER A 97 2.77 -28.33 -2.40
C SER A 97 1.34 -28.89 -2.62
N ASP A 98 1.13 -30.21 -2.55
CA ASP A 98 -0.15 -30.90 -2.81
C ASP A 98 -1.27 -30.61 -1.77
N GLY A 99 -1.17 -29.50 -1.03
CA GLY A 99 -2.14 -29.07 -0.03
C GLY A 99 -3.29 -28.24 -0.59
N ALA A 100 -4.34 -28.10 0.23
CA ALA A 100 -5.43 -27.17 -0.04
C ALA A 100 -4.92 -25.71 -0.08
N PRO A 101 -5.49 -24.84 -0.94
CA PRO A 101 -5.11 -23.44 -0.97
C PRO A 101 -5.44 -22.76 0.37
N LYS A 102 -4.48 -21.99 0.89
CA LYS A 102 -4.66 -21.11 2.05
C LYS A 102 -4.98 -19.69 1.56
N LEU A 103 -5.87 -19.01 2.27
CA LEU A 103 -6.13 -17.59 2.05
C LEU A 103 -5.38 -16.80 3.11
N TRP A 104 -4.59 -15.82 2.67
CA TRP A 104 -3.85 -14.93 3.56
C TRP A 104 -4.08 -13.48 3.14
N GLN A 105 -4.50 -12.65 4.10
CA GLN A 105 -4.59 -11.20 3.97
C GLN A 105 -3.47 -10.58 4.81
N PRO A 106 -2.30 -10.25 4.21
CA PRO A 106 -1.23 -9.59 4.95
C PRO A 106 -1.73 -8.29 5.58
N LEU A 107 -1.29 -8.01 6.81
CA LEU A 107 -1.58 -6.75 7.52
C LEU A 107 -3.09 -6.53 7.74
N ALA A 108 -3.88 -7.62 7.78
CA ALA A 108 -5.28 -7.55 8.20
C ALA A 108 -5.43 -6.97 9.61
N PRO A 109 -6.57 -6.35 9.95
CA PRO A 109 -6.78 -5.76 11.29
C PRO A 109 -6.50 -6.74 12.42
N GLU A 110 -6.92 -7.98 12.24
CA GLU A 110 -6.64 -9.08 13.16
C GLU A 110 -5.48 -9.92 12.60
N PRO A 111 -4.29 -9.88 13.22
CA PRO A 111 -3.17 -10.72 12.82
C PRO A 111 -3.47 -12.19 13.12
N GLY A 112 -2.95 -13.10 12.27
CA GLY A 112 -2.91 -14.53 12.61
C GLY A 112 -1.95 -14.81 13.78
N PRO A 113 -2.08 -15.96 14.46
CA PRO A 113 -1.34 -16.23 15.70
C PRO A 113 0.19 -16.25 15.52
N GLU A 114 0.69 -16.71 14.38
CA GLU A 114 2.13 -16.88 14.12
C GLU A 114 2.72 -15.80 13.22
N VAL A 115 1.93 -14.80 12.80
CA VAL A 115 2.49 -13.73 11.98
C VAL A 115 3.39 -12.82 12.81
N ARG A 116 4.36 -12.20 12.16
CA ARG A 116 5.21 -11.16 12.77
C ARG A 116 5.18 -9.92 11.91
N ARG A 117 4.85 -8.77 12.48
CA ARG A 117 4.82 -7.50 11.76
C ARG A 117 5.99 -6.63 12.15
N ARG A 118 6.55 -5.95 11.17
CA ARG A 118 7.60 -4.96 11.37
C ARG A 118 7.23 -3.69 10.62
N LEU A 119 7.52 -2.56 11.26
CA LEU A 119 7.43 -1.26 10.63
C LEU A 119 8.83 -0.71 10.49
N TYR A 120 9.14 -0.15 9.33
CA TYR A 120 10.42 0.47 9.08
C TYR A 120 10.26 1.91 8.62
N LYS A 121 11.14 2.79 9.11
CA LYS A 121 11.12 4.20 8.72
C LYS A 121 12.55 4.68 8.50
N ASN A 122 12.78 5.40 7.41
CA ASN A 122 14.10 6.01 7.21
C ASN A 122 14.29 7.21 8.15
N ALA A 123 15.54 7.58 8.41
CA ALA A 123 15.87 8.68 9.32
C ALA A 123 15.26 10.02 8.88
N LEU A 124 15.12 10.25 7.57
CA LEU A 124 14.50 11.46 7.02
C LEU A 124 12.97 11.46 7.11
N GLY A 125 12.36 10.32 7.43
CA GLY A 125 10.91 10.16 7.53
C GLY A 125 10.15 10.16 6.21
N THR A 126 10.83 10.18 5.06
CA THR A 126 10.25 10.19 3.71
C THR A 126 9.84 8.82 3.18
N ARG A 127 10.23 7.74 3.86
CA ARG A 127 9.89 6.35 3.53
C ARG A 127 9.34 5.64 4.76
N LEU A 128 8.28 4.87 4.55
CA LEU A 128 7.66 4.02 5.56
C LEU A 128 7.35 2.66 4.94
N VAL A 129 7.76 1.60 5.62
CA VAL A 129 7.61 0.21 5.16
C VAL A 129 6.80 -0.56 6.18
N PHE A 130 5.85 -1.34 5.68
CA PHE A 130 5.10 -2.33 6.44
C PHE A 130 5.53 -3.71 5.97
N GLU A 131 5.75 -4.62 6.91
CA GLU A 131 6.10 -6.01 6.64
C GLU A 131 5.26 -6.94 7.50
N GLU A 132 4.83 -8.05 6.91
CA GLU A 132 4.29 -9.19 7.64
C GLU A 132 4.95 -10.48 7.14
N VAL A 133 5.54 -11.22 8.07
CA VAL A 133 6.02 -12.59 7.84
C VAL A 133 4.91 -13.54 8.25
N ASN A 134 4.54 -14.47 7.36
CA ASN A 134 3.60 -15.55 7.64
C ASN A 134 4.30 -16.91 7.51
N PRO A 135 4.70 -17.54 8.63
CA PRO A 135 5.36 -18.84 8.63
C PRO A 135 4.52 -19.96 8.02
N ASP A 136 3.19 -19.94 8.21
CA ASP A 136 2.29 -20.99 7.70
C ASP A 136 2.24 -21.04 6.17
N CYS A 137 2.58 -19.92 5.53
CA CYS A 137 2.66 -19.80 4.08
C CYS A 137 4.11 -19.81 3.56
N ALA A 138 5.11 -19.76 4.45
CA ALA A 138 6.52 -19.53 4.10
C ALA A 138 6.70 -18.27 3.21
N LEU A 139 5.92 -17.22 3.50
CA LEU A 139 5.92 -15.98 2.72
C LEU A 139 6.14 -14.76 3.62
N THR A 140 6.81 -13.76 3.08
CA THR A 140 6.89 -12.42 3.65
C THR A 140 6.34 -11.42 2.65
N PHE A 141 5.36 -10.64 3.09
CA PHE A 141 4.79 -9.55 2.31
C PHE A 141 5.27 -8.22 2.88
N ARG A 142 5.67 -7.31 1.99
CA ARG A 142 6.16 -5.99 2.35
C ARG A 142 5.54 -4.96 1.41
N TYR A 143 5.19 -3.79 1.93
CA TYR A 143 4.97 -2.62 1.08
C TYR A 143 5.62 -1.36 1.65
N GLN A 144 6.05 -0.47 0.77
CA GLN A 144 6.68 0.80 1.10
C GLN A 144 5.86 1.95 0.53
N TRP A 145 5.62 2.98 1.34
CA TRP A 145 5.22 4.30 0.88
C TRP A 145 6.44 5.21 0.72
N ALA A 146 6.50 5.93 -0.40
CA ALA A 146 7.48 6.99 -0.65
C ALA A 146 6.81 8.20 -1.30
N ALA A 147 7.25 9.39 -0.92
CA ALA A 147 6.85 10.64 -1.58
C ALA A 147 7.65 10.87 -2.87
N SER A 148 6.99 11.39 -3.90
CA SER A 148 7.56 11.78 -5.19
C SER A 148 6.90 13.08 -5.66
N THR A 149 7.71 14.11 -5.90
CA THR A 149 7.22 15.41 -6.38
C THR A 149 6.46 15.31 -7.70
N GLU A 150 6.91 14.42 -8.59
CA GLU A 150 6.32 14.21 -9.92
C GLU A 150 5.06 13.32 -9.86
N HIS A 151 5.12 12.22 -9.12
CA HIS A 151 4.07 11.19 -9.16
C HIS A 151 3.13 11.17 -7.94
N GLY A 152 3.38 12.01 -6.94
CA GLY A 152 2.63 12.00 -5.68
C GLY A 152 3.15 10.92 -4.73
N PHE A 153 2.28 10.01 -4.29
CA PHE A 153 2.69 8.89 -3.44
C PHE A 153 2.89 7.62 -4.25
N VAL A 154 4.04 6.96 -4.04
CA VAL A 154 4.39 5.69 -4.68
C VAL A 154 4.31 4.58 -3.63
N ARG A 155 3.57 3.51 -3.92
CA ARG A 155 3.46 2.32 -3.07
C ARG A 155 4.17 1.11 -3.69
N THR A 156 5.37 0.77 -3.29
CA THR A 156 6.03 -0.43 -3.81
C THR A 156 5.64 -1.64 -2.97
N ALA A 157 5.17 -2.74 -3.58
CA ALA A 157 4.82 -3.97 -2.88
C ALA A 157 5.75 -5.11 -3.31
N GLU A 158 6.15 -5.94 -2.37
CA GLU A 158 7.11 -7.03 -2.52
C GLU A 158 6.57 -8.28 -1.83
N LEU A 159 6.69 -9.43 -2.50
CA LEU A 159 6.34 -10.73 -1.95
C LEU A 159 7.56 -11.65 -2.09
N THR A 160 8.03 -12.16 -0.97
CA THR A 160 9.23 -13.02 -0.91
C THR A 160 8.88 -14.37 -0.31
N VAL A 161 9.48 -15.42 -0.86
CA VAL A 161 9.37 -16.79 -0.33
C VAL A 161 10.52 -17.00 0.65
N ALA A 162 10.24 -17.66 1.77
CA ALA A 162 11.26 -18.01 2.75
C ALA A 162 12.31 -18.95 2.14
N ALA A 163 13.58 -18.78 2.54
CA ALA A 163 14.69 -19.54 1.98
C ALA A 163 14.60 -21.05 2.27
N ASP A 164 13.96 -21.41 3.37
CA ASP A 164 13.73 -22.78 3.85
C ASP A 164 12.39 -23.38 3.37
N ALA A 165 11.71 -22.73 2.43
CA ALA A 165 10.47 -23.27 1.86
C ALA A 165 10.72 -24.65 1.22
N ALA A 166 9.90 -25.63 1.61
CA ALA A 166 10.04 -27.03 1.21
C ALA A 166 9.83 -27.30 -0.31
N GLY A 167 9.38 -26.29 -1.07
CA GLY A 167 9.10 -26.44 -2.50
C GLY A 167 8.53 -25.16 -3.12
N PRO A 168 8.14 -25.20 -4.40
CA PRO A 168 7.56 -24.06 -5.08
C PRO A 168 6.22 -23.64 -4.45
N VAL A 169 6.01 -22.32 -4.35
CA VAL A 169 4.76 -21.73 -3.86
C VAL A 169 4.06 -21.06 -5.04
N THR A 170 2.79 -21.41 -5.27
CA THR A 170 1.96 -20.71 -6.27
C THR A 170 1.07 -19.71 -5.55
N VAL A 171 1.06 -18.46 -6.01
CA VAL A 171 0.27 -17.39 -5.40
C VAL A 171 -0.59 -16.71 -6.46
N GLU A 172 -1.87 -16.53 -6.12
CA GLU A 172 -2.75 -15.62 -6.83
C GLU A 172 -2.93 -14.37 -5.98
N VAL A 173 -2.72 -13.21 -6.61
CA VAL A 173 -2.62 -11.93 -5.92
C VAL A 173 -3.79 -11.04 -6.31
N LEU A 174 -4.46 -10.50 -5.29
CA LEU A 174 -5.32 -9.33 -5.40
C LEU A 174 -4.71 -8.22 -4.55
N ASP A 175 -4.15 -7.20 -5.19
CA ASP A 175 -3.47 -6.08 -4.51
C ASP A 175 -3.99 -4.75 -5.04
N GLY A 176 -4.09 -3.74 -4.16
CA GLY A 176 -4.52 -2.41 -4.56
C GLY A 176 -4.75 -1.45 -3.40
N LEU A 177 -5.55 -0.42 -3.67
CA LEU A 177 -5.92 0.62 -2.72
C LEU A 177 -7.44 0.70 -2.59
N LEU A 178 -7.93 0.83 -1.37
CA LEU A 178 -9.34 1.00 -1.04
C LEU A 178 -9.65 2.43 -0.62
N ALA A 179 -10.91 2.80 -0.81
CA ALA A 179 -11.49 4.07 -0.35
C ALA A 179 -10.80 5.34 -0.90
N LEU A 180 -10.32 5.30 -2.14
CA LEU A 180 -9.85 6.50 -2.85
C LEU A 180 -10.94 7.57 -2.91
N MET A 181 -10.55 8.81 -2.62
CA MET A 181 -11.42 9.97 -2.68
C MET A 181 -11.61 10.44 -4.12
N PRO A 182 -12.86 10.72 -4.56
CA PRO A 182 -13.07 11.41 -5.82
C PRO A 182 -12.62 12.86 -5.71
N ALA A 183 -12.15 13.43 -6.82
CA ALA A 183 -11.68 14.80 -6.85
C ALA A 183 -12.81 15.80 -6.56
N GLY A 184 -12.45 16.94 -5.96
CA GLY A 184 -13.37 18.08 -5.81
C GLY A 184 -14.48 17.91 -4.77
N VAL A 185 -14.37 16.93 -3.88
CA VAL A 185 -15.17 16.86 -2.66
C VAL A 185 -14.56 17.80 -1.63
N ASP A 186 -15.34 18.74 -1.11
CA ASP A 186 -14.88 19.58 -0.01
C ASP A 186 -14.85 18.78 1.31
N LEU A 187 -13.98 19.20 2.22
CA LEU A 187 -13.73 18.50 3.47
C LEU A 187 -14.99 18.37 4.34
N THR A 188 -15.81 19.43 4.41
CA THR A 188 -17.02 19.43 5.23
C THR A 188 -18.02 18.39 4.74
N THR A 189 -18.26 18.33 3.42
CA THR A 189 -19.15 17.34 2.82
C THR A 189 -18.63 15.92 3.04
N GLN A 190 -17.31 15.70 2.90
CA GLN A 190 -16.70 14.40 3.16
C GLN A 190 -16.93 13.93 4.60
N GLN A 191 -16.70 14.80 5.58
CA GLN A 191 -16.74 14.44 7.01
C GLN A 191 -18.17 14.38 7.58
N ARG A 192 -19.08 15.21 7.08
CA ARG A 192 -20.46 15.31 7.60
C ARG A 192 -21.49 14.52 6.80
N ALA A 193 -21.21 14.26 5.53
CA ALA A 193 -22.15 13.65 4.59
C ALA A 193 -21.47 12.63 3.66
N SER A 194 -20.59 11.79 4.21
CA SER A 194 -19.87 10.76 3.45
C SER A 194 -20.80 9.81 2.67
N ALA A 195 -21.97 9.48 3.22
CA ALA A 195 -23.00 8.68 2.53
C ALA A 195 -23.50 9.37 1.25
N LEU A 196 -23.67 10.69 1.28
CA LEU A 196 -24.01 11.49 0.10
C LEU A 196 -22.88 11.44 -0.92
N VAL A 197 -21.63 11.66 -0.49
CA VAL A 197 -20.46 11.55 -1.38
C VAL A 197 -20.41 10.18 -2.06
N ASN A 198 -20.67 9.11 -1.30
CA ASN A 198 -20.65 7.74 -1.81
C ASN A 198 -21.77 7.49 -2.83
N ALA A 199 -22.98 8.03 -2.63
CA ALA A 199 -24.09 7.89 -3.58
C ALA A 199 -23.77 8.48 -4.96
N TYR A 200 -22.87 9.46 -5.03
CA TYR A 200 -22.45 10.11 -6.27
C TYR A 200 -21.06 9.66 -6.75
N ARG A 201 -20.40 8.75 -6.02
CA ARG A 201 -19.09 8.22 -6.41
C ARG A 201 -19.23 7.33 -7.64
N ARG A 202 -18.39 7.58 -8.64
CA ARG A 202 -18.23 6.70 -9.81
C ARG A 202 -16.75 6.41 -10.01
N ALA A 203 -16.45 5.15 -10.29
CA ALA A 203 -15.12 4.70 -10.68
C ALA A 203 -15.20 4.08 -12.08
N ALA A 204 -14.19 4.32 -12.90
CA ALA A 204 -14.08 3.75 -14.24
C ALA A 204 -12.66 3.21 -14.43
N VAL A 205 -12.53 2.26 -15.36
CA VAL A 205 -11.25 1.66 -15.73
C VAL A 205 -11.07 1.90 -17.23
N ASP A 206 -10.20 2.84 -17.58
CA ASP A 206 -9.87 3.16 -18.98
C ASP A 206 -8.45 2.67 -19.31
N GLY A 207 -8.21 1.36 -19.25
CA GLY A 207 -6.91 0.72 -19.55
C GLY A 207 -5.75 1.04 -18.59
N VAL A 208 -5.81 2.18 -17.90
CA VAL A 208 -4.97 2.66 -16.80
C VAL A 208 -5.96 3.16 -15.75
N VAL A 209 -5.98 2.56 -14.57
CA VAL A 209 -7.02 2.89 -13.57
C VAL A 209 -6.82 4.32 -13.06
N VAL A 210 -7.73 5.22 -13.46
CA VAL A 210 -7.80 6.60 -12.98
C VAL A 210 -9.22 6.84 -12.47
N SER A 211 -9.38 7.19 -11.19
CA SER A 211 -10.65 7.74 -10.71
C SER A 211 -10.83 9.14 -11.30
N ARG A 212 -11.42 9.21 -12.49
CA ARG A 212 -11.83 10.48 -13.11
C ARG A 212 -13.26 10.77 -12.70
N ARG A 213 -13.48 11.85 -11.95
CA ARG A 213 -14.49 12.92 -12.13
C ARG A 213 -14.54 13.80 -10.86
N SER A 214 -14.96 15.05 -11.03
CA SER A 214 -15.19 15.97 -9.91
C SER A 214 -16.64 15.83 -9.41
N LEU A 215 -16.84 15.67 -8.10
CA LEU A 215 -18.19 15.54 -7.50
C LEU A 215 -18.96 16.89 -7.53
N ARG A 216 -18.25 18.00 -7.74
CA ARG A 216 -18.76 19.37 -7.74
C ARG A 216 -19.79 19.64 -8.85
N GLU A 217 -19.74 18.87 -9.94
CA GLU A 217 -20.72 18.95 -11.04
C GLU A 217 -22.03 18.20 -10.73
N LEU A 218 -22.02 17.25 -9.79
CA LEU A 218 -23.16 16.38 -9.49
C LEU A 218 -24.00 16.86 -8.30
N LEU A 219 -23.38 17.50 -7.31
CA LEU A 219 -24.10 18.01 -6.13
C LEU A 219 -24.86 19.33 -6.42
N ASN A 220 -24.37 20.12 -7.38
CA ASN A 220 -24.98 21.39 -7.76
C ASN A 220 -26.07 21.20 -8.83
N HIS A 221 -27.25 20.78 -8.40
CA HIS A 221 -28.47 20.66 -9.21
C HIS A 221 -29.07 22.01 -9.68
N ARG A 222 -28.34 23.13 -9.54
CA ARG A 222 -28.85 24.51 -9.81
C ARG A 222 -27.93 25.39 -10.67
N GLY A 223 -26.98 24.84 -11.42
CA GLY A 223 -26.15 25.60 -12.35
C GLY A 223 -26.23 25.05 -13.79
N PRO A 224 -26.13 25.90 -14.83
CA PRO A 224 -26.01 25.39 -16.20
C PRO A 224 -24.77 24.50 -16.31
N LEU A 225 -24.93 23.34 -16.95
CA LEU A 225 -23.85 22.38 -17.27
C LEU A 225 -22.83 23.05 -18.19
N ALA A 226 -21.87 23.78 -17.63
CA ALA A 226 -20.82 24.46 -18.39
C ALA A 226 -19.50 24.43 -17.61
N ALA A 227 -18.69 23.40 -17.87
CA ALA A 227 -17.25 23.53 -18.12
C ALA A 227 -16.69 22.14 -18.45
N ARG A 228 -16.00 22.04 -19.58
CA ARG A 228 -15.20 20.88 -19.95
C ARG A 228 -14.16 20.63 -18.86
N ALA A 229 -14.08 19.40 -18.34
CA ALA A 229 -13.09 19.00 -17.34
C ALA A 229 -11.68 19.46 -17.77
N PRO A 230 -10.85 20.01 -16.88
CA PRO A 230 -9.49 20.39 -17.22
C PRO A 230 -8.74 19.16 -17.75
N GLN A 231 -8.34 19.22 -19.02
CA GLN A 231 -7.42 18.24 -19.60
C GLN A 231 -6.04 18.55 -19.02
N LEU A 232 -5.63 17.77 -18.03
CA LEU A 232 -4.21 17.74 -17.64
C LEU A 232 -3.41 17.12 -18.80
N PRO A 233 -2.26 17.69 -19.18
CA PRO A 233 -1.45 17.17 -20.27
C PRO A 233 -1.06 15.72 -19.98
N VAL A 234 -1.33 14.85 -20.96
CA VAL A 234 -0.85 13.46 -20.98
C VAL A 234 0.62 13.52 -21.39
N ALA A 235 1.50 13.76 -20.43
CA ALA A 235 2.93 13.58 -20.59
C ALA A 235 3.49 13.04 -19.28
N GLY A 236 3.86 11.77 -19.29
CA GLY A 236 4.36 11.04 -18.12
C GLY A 236 3.74 9.66 -18.06
N SER A 237 4.47 8.66 -18.54
CA SER A 237 4.10 7.25 -18.39
C SER A 237 4.13 6.87 -16.92
N ILE A 238 2.97 6.95 -16.26
CA ILE A 238 2.75 6.32 -14.96
C ILE A 238 2.83 4.80 -15.20
N ARG A 239 3.96 4.18 -14.86
CA ARG A 239 4.09 2.72 -14.86
C ARG A 239 3.24 2.17 -13.71
N GLU A 240 2.08 1.64 -14.12
CA GLU A 240 1.21 0.64 -13.49
C GLU A 240 0.96 0.70 -11.97
N TYR A 241 -0.23 1.17 -11.60
CA TYR A 241 -0.98 0.60 -10.47
C TYR A 241 -2.34 0.14 -10.98
N ALA A 242 -2.48 -1.18 -11.16
CA ALA A 242 -3.77 -1.79 -11.42
C ALA A 242 -4.54 -1.92 -10.10
N ALA A 243 -5.70 -1.27 -9.98
CA ALA A 243 -6.68 -1.71 -9.01
C ALA A 243 -7.30 -3.01 -9.55
N GLY A 244 -6.98 -4.14 -8.90
CA GLY A 244 -7.63 -5.42 -9.14
C GLY A 244 -7.39 -6.02 -10.53
N SER A 245 -6.21 -6.59 -10.77
CA SER A 245 -6.09 -7.70 -11.71
C SER A 245 -5.53 -8.91 -10.96
N THR A 246 -6.19 -10.06 -11.09
CA THR A 246 -5.67 -11.33 -10.57
C THR A 246 -4.44 -11.69 -11.40
N ARG A 247 -3.25 -11.37 -10.90
CA ARG A 247 -1.98 -11.84 -11.48
C ARG A 247 -1.61 -13.15 -10.78
N GLN A 248 -1.50 -14.24 -11.54
CA GLN A 248 -0.81 -15.44 -11.09
C GLN A 248 0.69 -15.14 -11.12
N VAL A 249 1.31 -15.06 -9.94
CA VAL A 249 2.77 -14.86 -9.84
C VAL A 249 3.37 -16.19 -9.37
N ARG A 250 4.18 -16.79 -10.23
CA ARG A 250 4.94 -18.01 -9.92
C ARG A 250 6.35 -17.59 -9.51
N CYS A 251 6.60 -17.44 -8.21
CA CYS A 251 7.91 -17.05 -7.69
C CYS A 251 8.86 -18.26 -7.63
N ARG A 252 10.08 -18.11 -8.16
CA ARG A 252 11.20 -19.06 -7.96
C ARG A 252 12.39 -18.31 -7.34
N SER A 253 13.15 -18.99 -6.49
CA SER A 253 14.34 -18.46 -5.81
C SER A 253 15.59 -18.51 -6.70
N GLY A 254 16.39 -17.42 -6.73
CA GLY A 254 17.70 -17.31 -7.38
C GLY A 254 18.27 -15.87 -7.32
N PRO A 255 19.61 -15.65 -7.32
CA PRO A 255 20.28 -14.71 -6.42
C PRO A 255 20.32 -13.25 -6.88
N SER A 256 20.50 -12.36 -5.90
CA SER A 256 20.75 -10.93 -6.08
C SER A 256 22.06 -10.67 -6.83
N THR A 257 21.95 -10.07 -8.00
CA THR A 257 22.89 -9.05 -8.51
C THR A 257 22.10 -8.20 -9.49
N SER A 258 21.96 -6.90 -9.19
CA SER A 258 21.43 -5.93 -10.15
C SER A 258 22.19 -6.05 -11.48
N PRO A 259 21.48 -5.99 -12.62
CA PRO A 259 21.34 -4.68 -13.25
C PRO A 259 19.93 -4.41 -13.74
N SER A 260 19.63 -3.11 -13.80
CA SER A 260 18.51 -2.48 -14.50
C SER A 260 18.12 -3.19 -15.80
N ALA A 261 16.82 -3.47 -15.96
CA ALA A 261 16.19 -3.76 -17.25
C ALA A 261 14.81 -3.12 -17.30
N GLU A 262 14.63 -2.23 -18.28
CA GLU A 262 13.32 -1.78 -18.75
C GLU A 262 12.51 -2.96 -19.27
N TYR A 263 11.20 -3.01 -18.98
CA TYR A 263 10.32 -3.90 -19.71
C TYR A 263 8.98 -3.24 -20.02
N GLN A 264 8.64 -3.30 -21.32
CA GLN A 264 7.39 -2.88 -21.94
C GLN A 264 6.37 -4.01 -21.87
N ASN A 265 5.10 -3.63 -21.76
CA ASN A 265 3.96 -4.55 -21.77
C ASN A 265 3.86 -5.35 -23.08
N ALA A 266 3.81 -6.67 -22.95
CA ALA A 266 3.22 -7.55 -23.96
C ALA A 266 2.37 -8.64 -23.26
N SER A 267 1.31 -9.05 -23.95
CA SER A 267 0.23 -10.00 -23.62
C SER A 267 0.72 -11.39 -23.11
N PRO A 268 -0.17 -12.31 -22.67
CA PRO A 268 0.18 -13.37 -21.74
C PRO A 268 1.02 -14.45 -22.41
N GLU A 269 2.33 -14.42 -22.19
CA GLU A 269 3.20 -15.52 -22.55
C GLU A 269 3.55 -16.35 -21.31
N THR A 270 3.39 -17.65 -21.48
CA THR A 270 3.64 -18.67 -20.46
C THR A 270 5.14 -18.93 -20.41
N GLU A 271 5.84 -18.42 -19.40
CA GLU A 271 7.25 -18.76 -19.22
C GLU A 271 7.49 -19.77 -18.10
N THR A 272 8.16 -20.85 -18.49
CA THR A 272 8.58 -21.95 -17.63
C THR A 272 10.03 -21.72 -17.23
N CYS A 273 10.29 -21.40 -15.97
CA CYS A 273 11.67 -21.39 -15.46
C CYS A 273 12.09 -22.79 -14.98
N LEU A 274 13.38 -23.14 -15.08
CA LEU A 274 13.98 -24.40 -14.65
C LEU A 274 15.02 -24.15 -13.56
N ALA A 275 15.33 -25.17 -12.75
CA ALA A 275 16.26 -25.10 -11.63
C ALA A 275 17.74 -25.14 -12.09
N ARG A 276 18.65 -24.59 -11.28
CA ARG A 276 20.08 -24.94 -11.33
C ARG A 276 20.57 -25.38 -9.95
N ARG A 277 21.48 -26.35 -10.02
CA ARG A 277 22.19 -27.04 -8.94
C ARG A 277 23.20 -26.13 -8.25
#